data_AF-A0A6L5GAQ4-F1
#
_entry.id   AF-A0A6L5GAQ4-F1
#
_cell.length_a   1.000
_cell.length_b   1.000
_cell.length_c   1.000
_cell.angle_alpha   90.00
_cell.angle_beta   90.00
_cell.angle_gamma   90.00
#
_symmetry.space_group_name_H-M   'P 1'
#
loop_
_entity.id
_entity.type
_entity.pdbx_description
1 polymer ?
#
loop_
_entity_poly.entity_id
_entity_poly.type
_entity_poly.pdbx_seq_one_letter_code
_entity_poly.pdbx_strand_id
1 'polypeptide(L)'
;MTLRFADGLPVLGYREVADRTIAFAWHWHEPTFRLTFTEHTPPLLGHVTHLDCLPRLTPAPDNLDWLRQDDPARTQAVLDHAICLWRSKEEIFRTCNG
;
A
#
# COMPACT_ATOMS: atom_id res chain seq x y z
N MET A 1 -13.08 14.72 1.78
CA MET A 1 -11.72 14.25 1.38
C MET A 1 -11.75 13.94 -0.10
N THR A 2 -10.79 14.42 -0.89
CA THR A 2 -10.70 14.07 -2.32
C THR A 2 -10.12 12.66 -2.44
N LEU A 3 -10.88 11.73 -3.03
CA LEU A 3 -10.35 10.41 -3.40
C LEU A 3 -9.22 10.60 -4.42
N ARG A 4 -8.02 10.14 -4.06
CA ARG A 4 -6.88 10.12 -4.97
C ARG A 4 -6.81 8.75 -5.63
N PHE A 5 -6.42 8.72 -6.89
CA PHE A 5 -6.28 7.49 -7.66
C PHE A 5 -4.82 7.29 -8.04
N ALA A 6 -4.32 6.07 -7.85
CA ALA A 6 -3.04 5.64 -8.37
C ALA A 6 -3.31 4.49 -9.36
N ASP A 7 -2.98 4.69 -10.64
CA ASP A 7 -3.17 3.66 -11.67
C ASP A 7 -4.65 3.24 -11.85
N GLY A 8 -5.58 4.17 -11.62
CA GLY A 8 -7.03 3.90 -11.67
C GLY A 8 -7.61 3.27 -10.40
N LEU A 9 -6.80 3.00 -9.38
CA LEU A 9 -7.25 2.42 -8.11
C LEU A 9 -7.38 3.49 -7.02
N PRO A 10 -8.41 3.42 -6.16
CA PRO A 10 -8.58 4.37 -5.06
C PRO A 10 -7.49 4.20 -4.01
N VAL A 11 -6.79 5.29 -3.71
CA VAL A 11 -5.78 5.35 -2.66
C VAL A 11 -6.47 5.53 -1.32
N LEU A 12 -6.31 4.54 -0.43
CA LEU A 12 -6.86 4.59 0.93
C LEU A 12 -5.94 5.32 1.91
N GLY A 13 -4.64 5.41 1.59
CA GLY A 13 -3.68 6.07 2.46
C GLY A 13 -2.29 6.21 1.86
N TYR A 14 -1.47 7.00 2.55
CA TYR A 14 -0.07 7.22 2.24
C TYR A 14 0.76 6.96 3.50
N ARG A 15 1.97 6.41 3.32
CA ARG A 15 2.93 6.24 4.40
C ARG A 15 4.34 6.54 3.91
N GLU A 16 5.07 7.29 4.70
CA GLU A 16 6.51 7.44 4.52
C GLU A 16 7.24 6.25 5.17
N VAL A 17 8.11 5.60 4.40
CA VAL A 17 8.96 4.48 4.82
C VAL A 17 10.34 4.68 4.22
N ALA A 18 11.37 4.80 5.07
CA ALA A 18 12.76 5.02 4.66
C ALA A 18 12.89 6.18 3.64
N ASP A 19 12.39 7.35 4.03
CA ASP A 19 12.46 8.60 3.25
C ASP A 19 11.74 8.54 1.90
N ARG A 20 10.81 7.59 1.72
CA ARG A 20 9.98 7.48 0.53
C ARG A 20 8.51 7.42 0.88
N THR A 21 7.70 8.19 0.16
CA THR A 21 6.24 8.13 0.30
C THR A 21 5.65 7.04 -0.59
N ILE A 22 4.90 6.14 0.05
CA ILE A 22 4.21 5.00 -0.57
C ILE A 22 2.70 5.25 -0.51
N ALA A 23 2.03 5.14 -1.65
CA ALA A 23 0.58 5.15 -1.78
C ALA A 23 0.03 3.73 -1.74
N PHE A 24 -1.02 3.52 -0.95
CA PHE A 24 -1.72 2.25 -0.76
C PHE A 24 -3.06 2.31 -1.50
N ALA A 25 -3.07 1.78 -2.73
CA ALA A 25 -4.23 1.75 -3.60
C ALA A 25 -4.99 0.42 -3.45
N TRP A 26 -6.28 0.48 -3.16
CA TRP A 26 -7.09 -0.72 -2.95
C TRP A 26 -7.55 -1.31 -4.28
N HIS A 27 -7.27 -2.60 -4.51
CA HIS A 27 -7.99 -3.38 -5.51
C HIS A 27 -9.42 -3.60 -5.04
N TRP A 28 -10.35 -2.83 -5.61
CA TRP A 28 -11.75 -2.82 -5.21
C TRP A 28 -12.33 -4.24 -5.13
N HIS A 29 -12.92 -4.58 -3.98
CA HIS A 29 -13.44 -5.93 -3.63
C HIS A 29 -12.39 -7.06 -3.46
N GLU A 30 -11.09 -6.78 -3.51
CA GLU A 30 -10.05 -7.78 -3.24
C GLU A 30 -9.27 -7.41 -1.97
N PRO A 31 -8.83 -8.38 -1.14
CA PRO A 31 -7.96 -8.11 0.00
C PRO A 31 -6.51 -7.86 -0.41
N THR A 32 -6.34 -6.92 -1.34
CA THR A 32 -5.07 -6.58 -1.98
C THR A 32 -4.89 -5.07 -2.07
N PHE A 33 -3.72 -4.59 -1.63
CA PHE A 33 -3.24 -3.24 -1.91
C PHE A 33 -2.18 -3.27 -2.99
N ARG A 34 -2.29 -2.38 -3.98
CA ARG A 34 -1.20 -1.99 -4.86
C ARG A 34 -0.39 -0.89 -4.20
N LEU A 35 0.91 -1.10 -4.10
CA LEU A 35 1.84 -0.15 -3.51
C LEU A 35 2.58 0.60 -4.60
N THR A 36 2.59 1.93 -4.51
CA THR A 36 3.36 2.77 -5.44
C THR A 36 4.16 3.84 -4.73
N PHE A 37 5.36 4.10 -5.21
CA PHE A 37 6.09 5.31 -4.84
C PHE A 37 5.47 6.52 -5.51
N THR A 38 5.29 7.60 -4.76
CA THR A 38 4.75 8.85 -5.30
C THR A 38 5.79 9.65 -6.10
N GLU A 39 7.08 9.34 -5.93
CA GLU A 39 8.20 10.17 -6.40
C GLU A 39 9.13 9.47 -7.41
N HIS A 40 8.93 8.17 -7.71
CA HIS A 40 9.85 7.37 -8.53
C HIS A 40 9.19 6.67 -9.74
N THR A 41 9.99 6.39 -10.77
CA THR A 41 9.63 5.58 -11.95
C THR A 41 10.66 4.44 -12.13
N PRO A 42 10.25 3.15 -12.25
CA PRO A 42 8.86 2.68 -12.25
C PRO A 42 8.20 2.84 -10.87
N PRO A 43 6.95 3.31 -10.82
CA PRO A 43 6.31 3.67 -9.56
C PRO A 43 5.87 2.44 -8.75
N LEU A 44 5.80 1.27 -9.37
CA LEU A 44 5.24 0.07 -8.73
C LEU A 44 6.25 -0.56 -7.76
N LEU A 45 5.97 -0.45 -6.47
CA LEU A 45 6.73 -1.13 -5.43
C LEU A 45 6.33 -2.62 -5.34
N GLY A 46 5.04 -2.93 -5.47
CA GLY A 46 4.53 -4.29 -5.35
C GLY A 46 3.08 -4.33 -4.87
N HIS A 47 2.70 -5.46 -4.26
CA HIS A 47 1.36 -5.68 -3.75
C HIS A 47 1.39 -6.24 -2.33
N VAL A 48 0.49 -5.77 -1.46
CA VAL A 48 0.16 -6.47 -0.22
C VAL A 48 -1.08 -7.30 -0.48
N THR A 49 -1.00 -8.61 -0.30
CA THR A 49 -2.10 -9.56 -0.51
C THR A 49 -2.49 -10.23 0.80
N HIS A 50 -3.57 -11.03 0.78
CA HIS A 50 -4.01 -11.83 1.91
C HIS A 50 -4.33 -10.99 3.17
N LEU A 51 -4.83 -9.77 2.98
CA LEU A 51 -5.12 -8.83 4.09
C LEU A 51 -6.17 -9.35 5.08
N ASP A 52 -7.04 -10.28 4.67
CA ASP A 52 -8.03 -10.93 5.55
C ASP A 52 -7.47 -12.07 6.41
N CYS A 53 -6.25 -12.54 6.13
CA CYS A 53 -5.64 -13.67 6.84
C CYS A 53 -4.25 -13.29 7.36
N LEU A 54 -3.21 -13.68 6.61
CA LEU A 54 -1.82 -13.36 6.91
C LEU A 54 -1.28 -12.46 5.80
N PRO A 55 -1.24 -11.13 6.02
CA PRO A 55 -0.76 -10.17 5.04
C PRO A 55 0.63 -10.51 4.53
N ARG A 56 0.78 -10.52 3.21
CA ARG A 56 2.04 -10.82 2.53
C ARG A 56 2.39 -9.73 1.54
N LEU A 57 3.62 -9.25 1.61
CA LEU A 57 4.16 -8.29 0.67
C LEU A 57 4.84 -9.03 -0.49
N THR A 58 4.31 -8.85 -1.68
CA THR A 58 4.86 -9.33 -2.94
C THR A 58 5.54 -8.16 -3.66
N PRO A 59 6.88 -8.07 -3.62
CA PRO A 59 7.62 -7.02 -4.34
C PRO A 59 7.40 -7.12 -5.86
N ALA A 60 7.38 -5.98 -6.53
CA ALA A 60 7.56 -5.92 -7.98
C ALA A 60 9.03 -6.23 -8.34
N PRO A 61 9.29 -6.82 -9.52
CA PRO A 61 10.65 -7.21 -9.92
C PRO A 61 11.61 -6.02 -9.94
N ASP A 62 11.16 -4.85 -10.37
CA ASP A 62 11.97 -3.63 -10.45
C ASP A 62 12.36 -3.02 -9.10
N ASN A 63 11.64 -3.35 -8.02
CA ASN A 63 11.84 -2.78 -6.69
C ASN A 63 12.17 -3.84 -5.63
N LEU A 64 12.57 -5.04 -6.10
CA LEU A 64 12.95 -6.15 -5.25
C LEU A 64 14.16 -5.79 -4.36
N ASP A 65 15.14 -5.06 -4.88
CA ASP A 65 16.32 -4.61 -4.15
C ASP A 65 15.96 -3.65 -3.01
N TRP A 66 15.05 -2.70 -3.23
CA TRP A 66 14.65 -1.77 -2.17
C TRP A 66 13.92 -2.47 -1.01
N LEU A 67 13.16 -3.52 -1.33
CA LEU A 67 12.44 -4.35 -0.35
C LEU A 67 13.32 -5.41 0.32
N ARG A 68 14.32 -5.97 -0.39
CA ARG A 68 15.21 -7.04 0.10
C ARG A 68 16.51 -6.54 0.71
N GLN A 69 16.91 -5.28 0.49
CA GLN A 69 18.11 -4.72 1.12
C GLN A 69 17.92 -4.63 2.64
N ASP A 70 18.33 -5.70 3.33
CA ASP A 70 18.81 -5.79 4.71
C ASP A 70 17.91 -5.38 5.88
N ASP A 71 16.78 -4.71 5.65
CA ASP A 71 15.98 -4.13 6.73
C ASP A 71 14.56 -4.74 6.79
N PRO A 72 14.34 -5.77 7.64
CA PRO A 72 13.01 -6.33 7.86
C PRO A 72 12.03 -5.30 8.45
N ALA A 73 12.52 -4.23 9.07
CA ALA A 73 11.68 -3.17 9.63
C ALA A 73 10.94 -2.37 8.54
N ARG A 74 11.52 -2.18 7.34
CA ARG A 74 10.79 -1.57 6.19
C ARG A 74 9.60 -2.41 5.75
N THR A 75 9.82 -3.70 5.54
CA THR A 75 8.74 -4.63 5.16
C THR A 75 7.67 -4.68 6.25
N GLN A 76 8.08 -4.72 7.52
CA GLN A 76 7.16 -4.69 8.64
C GLN A 76 6.35 -3.39 8.71
N ALA A 77 6.97 -2.23 8.50
CA ALA A 77 6.29 -0.94 8.50
C ALA A 77 5.25 -0.82 7.37
N VAL A 78 5.58 -1.32 6.18
CA VAL A 78 4.64 -1.39 5.05
C VAL A 78 3.45 -2.30 5.39
N LEU A 79 3.71 -3.48 5.94
CA LEU A 79 2.66 -4.43 6.31
C LEU A 79 1.77 -3.91 7.45
N ASP A 80 2.35 -3.33 8.51
CA ASP A 80 1.62 -2.76 9.64
C ASP A 80 0.66 -1.67 9.18
N HIS A 81 1.14 -0.77 8.32
CA HIS A 81 0.29 0.28 7.77
C HIS A 81 -0.81 -0.27 6.86
N ALA A 82 -0.51 -1.26 6.01
CA ALA A 82 -1.50 -1.92 5.18
C ALA A 82 -2.59 -2.59 6.03
N ILE A 83 -2.23 -3.26 7.13
CA ILE A 83 -3.18 -3.88 8.06
C ILE A 83 -4.07 -2.82 8.71
N CYS A 84 -3.48 -1.72 9.16
CA CYS A 84 -4.21 -0.60 9.76
C CYS A 84 -5.24 -0.03 8.77
N LEU A 85 -4.81 0.26 7.54
CA LEU A 85 -5.71 0.72 6.47
C LEU A 85 -6.80 -0.30 6.14
N TRP A 86 -6.48 -1.59 6.09
CA TRP A 86 -7.45 -2.64 5.80
C TRP A 86 -8.54 -2.75 6.87
N ARG A 87 -8.15 -2.60 8.14
CA ARG A 87 -9.08 -2.61 9.28
C ARG A 87 -9.95 -1.36 9.32
N SER A 88 -9.38 -0.20 8.99
CA SER A 88 -10.09 1.08 9.00
C SER A 88 -10.84 1.39 7.70
N LYS A 89 -10.70 0.58 6.64
CA LYS A 89 -11.30 0.86 5.32
C LYS A 89 -12.81 1.14 5.40
N GLU A 90 -13.56 0.39 6.20
CA GLU A 90 -15.01 0.56 6.32
C GLU A 90 -15.38 1.91 6.95
N GLU A 91 -14.56 2.41 7.89
CA GLU A 91 -14.72 3.74 8.47
C GLU A 91 -14.31 4.83 7.48
N ILE A 92 -13.23 4.63 6.73
CA ILE A 92 -12.79 5.53 5.65
C ILE A 92 -13.90 5.69 4.61
N PHE A 93 -14.55 4.61 4.19
CA PHE A 93 -15.68 4.68 3.26
C PHE A 93 -16.93 5.33 3.86
N ARG A 94 -17.22 5.13 5.15
CA ARG A 94 -18.35 5.83 5.81
C ARG A 94 -18.13 7.33 5.97
N THR A 95 -16.87 7.74 6.17
CA THR A 95 -16.51 9.16 6.34
C THR A 95 -16.28 9.87 5.01
N CYS A 96 -15.99 9.13 3.95
CA CYS A 96 -16.09 9.57 2.56
C CYS A 96 -17.55 9.57 2.09
N ASN A 97 -18.36 10.49 2.63
CA ASN A 97 -19.60 10.88 1.96
C ASN A 97 -19.23 11.46 0.59
N GLY A 98 -19.80 10.87 -0.47
CA GLY A 98 -19.68 11.33 -1.85
C GLY A 98 -20.25 12.73 -2.06
#